data_AF-A0A6M8VWJ5-F1
#
_entry.id   AF-A0A6M8VWJ5-F1
#
_cell.length_a   1.000
_cell.length_b   1.000
_cell.length_c   1.000
_cell.angle_alpha   90.00
_cell.angle_beta   90.00
_cell.angle_gamma   90.00
#
_symmetry.space_group_name_H-M   'P 1'
#
loop_
_entity.id
_entity.type
_entity.pdbx_description
1 polymer ?
#
loop_
_entity_poly.entity_id
_entity_poly.type
_entity_poly.pdbx_seq_one_letter_code
_entity_poly.pdbx_strand_id
1 'polypeptide(L)'
;MVTPVSTSAPPIGLRPLQQNQQALSDSMVRLATGNAINRAADDPAGLMAGVNLDAALRTLDAETRSLERETSVQATRDGALSSAGEMLADLKGLAVQAANTGAMSDAEREALDIEAASIVRAIEHTTNAASFAGEKLFDSGISGDVGNVSVEDGGQTSNYSLADIGRGLSLSGDAAAHRPDRRPGRRRPRHHAW
;
A
#
# COMPACT_ATOMS: atom_id res chain seq x y z
N MET A 1 83.80 -28.16 -6.58
CA MET A 1 82.38 -28.58 -6.45
C MET A 1 81.58 -27.38 -5.98
N VAL A 2 80.84 -26.73 -6.89
CA VAL A 2 79.90 -25.66 -6.57
C VAL A 2 78.52 -26.28 -6.73
N THR A 3 77.77 -26.44 -5.63
CA THR A 3 76.38 -26.89 -5.69
C THR A 3 75.53 -25.73 -6.20
N PRO A 4 74.79 -25.86 -7.32
CA PRO A 4 73.91 -24.79 -7.77
C PRO A 4 72.77 -24.60 -6.77
N VAL A 5 72.55 -23.34 -6.36
CA VAL A 5 71.40 -22.88 -5.57
C VAL A 5 70.14 -23.07 -6.42
N SER A 6 69.32 -24.04 -6.03
CA SER A 6 67.94 -24.18 -6.49
C SER A 6 67.06 -23.14 -5.79
N THR A 7 67.20 -21.87 -6.16
CA THR A 7 66.20 -20.85 -5.82
C THR A 7 65.48 -20.49 -7.10
N SER A 8 64.44 -21.26 -7.44
CA SER A 8 63.37 -20.78 -8.31
C SER A 8 62.56 -19.74 -7.52
N ALA A 9 63.16 -18.58 -7.24
CA ALA A 9 62.37 -17.42 -6.89
C ALA A 9 61.43 -17.17 -8.08
N PRO A 10 60.10 -17.12 -7.87
CA PRO A 10 59.18 -16.85 -8.97
C PRO A 10 59.62 -15.56 -9.68
N PRO A 11 59.66 -15.52 -11.02
CA PRO A 11 60.18 -14.38 -11.75
C PRO A 11 59.50 -13.10 -11.25
N ILE A 12 60.31 -12.12 -10.84
CA ILE A 12 59.84 -10.86 -10.23
C ILE A 12 58.86 -10.12 -11.19
N GLY A 13 58.92 -10.42 -12.50
CA GLY A 13 58.00 -9.89 -13.52
C GLY A 13 56.62 -10.56 -13.62
N LEU A 14 56.38 -11.75 -13.05
CA LEU A 14 55.08 -12.43 -13.16
C LEU A 14 54.01 -11.80 -12.25
N ARG A 15 54.40 -11.29 -11.09
CA ARG A 15 53.48 -10.63 -10.14
C ARG A 15 52.83 -9.35 -10.71
N PRO A 16 53.58 -8.39 -11.29
CA PRO A 16 52.96 -7.21 -11.89
C PRO A 16 52.11 -7.57 -13.12
N LEU A 17 52.48 -8.60 -13.88
CA LEU A 17 51.66 -9.12 -14.99
C LEU A 17 50.31 -9.68 -14.49
N GLN A 18 50.33 -10.51 -13.45
CA GLN A 18 49.11 -11.04 -12.85
C GLN A 18 48.22 -9.94 -12.26
N GLN A 19 48.81 -8.95 -11.58
CA GLN A 19 48.07 -7.78 -11.07
C GLN A 19 47.43 -6.96 -12.19
N ASN A 20 48.15 -6.70 -13.28
CA ASN A 20 47.61 -5.99 -14.44
C ASN A 20 46.47 -6.78 -15.12
N GLN A 21 46.60 -8.10 -15.20
CA GLN A 21 45.58 -8.96 -15.80
C GLN A 21 44.30 -8.99 -14.94
N GLN A 22 44.43 -8.98 -13.62
CA GLN A 22 43.31 -8.83 -12.68
C GLN A 22 42.65 -7.45 -12.79
N ALA A 23 43.43 -6.36 -12.78
CA ALA A 23 42.91 -5.01 -12.91
C ALA A 23 42.17 -4.78 -14.25
N LEU A 24 42.68 -5.35 -15.35
CA LEU A 24 42.01 -5.34 -16.65
C LEU A 24 40.68 -6.09 -16.60
N SER A 25 40.66 -7.28 -15.97
CA SER A 25 39.43 -8.06 -15.79
C SER A 25 38.37 -7.29 -14.99
N ASP A 26 38.74 -6.65 -13.89
CA ASP A 26 37.79 -5.88 -13.07
C ASP A 26 37.29 -4.62 -13.80
N SER A 27 38.15 -3.98 -14.61
CA SER A 27 37.76 -2.86 -15.47
C SER A 27 36.76 -3.29 -16.53
N MET A 28 36.95 -4.46 -17.15
CA MET A 28 35.98 -5.03 -18.09
C MET A 28 34.65 -5.38 -17.42
N VAL A 29 34.67 -5.90 -16.18
CA VAL A 29 33.44 -6.18 -15.43
C VAL A 29 32.68 -4.88 -15.13
N ARG A 30 33.37 -3.81 -14.68
CA ARG A 30 32.74 -2.50 -14.46
C ARG A 30 32.18 -1.88 -15.74
N LEU A 31 32.87 -2.06 -16.86
CA LEU A 31 32.36 -1.61 -18.17
C LEU A 31 31.11 -2.40 -18.58
N ALA A 32 31.11 -3.71 -18.38
CA ALA A 32 30.01 -4.59 -18.77
C ALA A 32 28.76 -4.40 -17.89
N THR A 33 28.93 -4.09 -16.61
CA THR A 33 27.81 -3.88 -15.67
C THR A 33 27.38 -2.43 -15.56
N GLY A 34 28.23 -1.48 -15.95
CA GLY A 34 28.02 -0.04 -15.73
C GLY A 34 28.13 0.39 -14.26
N ASN A 35 28.39 -0.54 -13.33
CA ASN A 35 28.45 -0.27 -11.90
C ASN A 35 29.89 -0.06 -11.44
N ALA A 36 30.12 1.01 -10.69
CA ALA A 36 31.42 1.31 -10.10
C ALA A 36 31.82 0.27 -9.03
N ILE A 37 30.85 -0.29 -8.30
CA ILE A 37 31.04 -1.31 -7.26
C ILE A 37 30.30 -2.59 -7.71
N ASN A 38 31.04 -3.66 -7.97
CA ASN A 38 30.47 -4.95 -8.43
C ASN A 38 30.60 -6.09 -7.41
N ARG A 39 31.47 -5.93 -6.40
CA ARG A 39 31.74 -6.95 -5.39
C ARG A 39 31.70 -6.35 -4.00
N ALA A 40 30.99 -7.02 -3.09
CA ALA A 40 30.93 -6.64 -1.67
C ALA A 40 32.30 -6.71 -0.97
N ALA A 41 33.24 -7.45 -1.56
CA ALA A 41 34.58 -7.63 -1.01
C ALA A 41 35.47 -6.37 -1.12
N ASP A 42 35.24 -5.51 -2.12
CA ASP A 42 36.10 -4.33 -2.37
C ASP A 42 35.60 -3.08 -1.64
N ASP A 43 34.28 -2.90 -1.53
CA ASP A 43 33.65 -1.82 -0.77
C ASP A 43 32.26 -2.26 -0.23
N PRO A 44 32.22 -2.92 0.95
CA PRO A 44 30.96 -3.38 1.51
C PRO A 44 30.05 -2.22 1.94
N ALA A 45 30.61 -1.09 2.38
CA ALA A 45 29.82 0.06 2.83
C ALA A 45 29.17 0.78 1.65
N GLY A 46 29.92 1.01 0.55
CA GLY A 46 29.41 1.59 -0.68
C GLY A 46 28.40 0.68 -1.39
N LEU A 47 28.61 -0.64 -1.37
CA LEU A 47 27.63 -1.58 -1.90
C LEU A 47 26.33 -1.57 -1.08
N MET A 48 26.40 -1.58 0.26
CA MET A 48 25.21 -1.53 1.12
C MET A 48 24.44 -0.22 0.95
N ALA A 49 25.13 0.91 0.85
CA ALA A 49 24.50 2.20 0.55
C ALA A 49 23.76 2.16 -0.79
N GLY A 50 24.37 1.59 -1.83
CA GLY A 50 23.75 1.42 -3.15
C GLY A 50 22.53 0.50 -3.14
N VAL A 51 22.60 -0.63 -2.43
CA VAL A 51 21.46 -1.56 -2.26
C VAL A 51 20.30 -0.90 -1.52
N ASN A 52 20.59 -0.12 -0.47
CA ASN A 52 19.57 0.65 0.25
C ASN A 52 18.93 1.71 -0.64
N LEU A 53 19.73 2.39 -1.47
CA LEU A 53 19.22 3.40 -2.41
C LEU A 53 18.36 2.76 -3.50
N ASP A 54 18.77 1.61 -4.05
CA ASP A 54 17.99 0.84 -5.02
C ASP A 54 16.67 0.33 -4.41
N ALA A 55 16.68 -0.12 -3.16
CA ALA A 55 15.47 -0.48 -2.44
C ALA A 55 14.54 0.72 -2.22
N ALA A 56 15.08 1.88 -1.86
CA ALA A 56 14.32 3.12 -1.72
C ALA A 56 13.72 3.59 -3.05
N LEU A 57 14.47 3.49 -4.16
CA LEU A 57 13.98 3.80 -5.50
C LEU A 57 12.80 2.90 -5.90
N ARG A 58 12.90 1.59 -5.68
CA ARG A 58 11.80 0.65 -5.96
C ARG A 58 10.56 0.95 -5.12
N THR A 59 10.76 1.37 -3.87
CA THR A 59 9.67 1.78 -2.98
C THR A 59 9.00 3.05 -3.51
N LEU A 60 9.80 4.06 -3.87
CA LEU A 60 9.30 5.31 -4.46
C LEU A 60 8.54 5.08 -5.78
N ASP A 61 9.01 4.17 -6.63
CA ASP A 61 8.30 3.80 -7.87
C ASP A 61 6.93 3.17 -7.58
N ALA A 62 6.83 2.31 -6.56
CA ALA A 62 5.57 1.71 -6.13
C ALA A 62 4.63 2.73 -5.48
N GLU A 63 5.18 3.64 -4.68
CA GLU A 63 4.45 4.74 -4.04
C GLU A 63 3.89 5.70 -5.09
N THR A 64 4.69 6.08 -6.10
CA THR A 64 4.26 6.95 -7.20
C THR A 64 3.04 6.37 -7.93
N ARG A 65 3.07 5.08 -8.30
CA ARG A 65 1.91 4.41 -8.91
C ARG A 65 0.70 4.34 -7.99
N SER A 66 0.92 4.30 -6.68
CA SER A 66 -0.15 4.29 -5.68
C SER A 66 -0.79 5.68 -5.56
N LEU A 67 0.02 6.75 -5.56
CA LEU A 67 -0.43 8.14 -5.59
C LEU A 67 -1.18 8.48 -6.89
N GLU A 68 -0.76 7.95 -8.04
CA GLU A 68 -1.49 8.09 -9.31
C GLU A 68 -2.89 7.47 -9.22
N ARG A 69 -3.01 6.30 -8.58
CA ARG A 69 -4.31 5.66 -8.33
C ARG A 69 -5.15 6.47 -7.35
N GLU A 70 -4.56 6.96 -6.26
CA GLU A 70 -5.23 7.82 -5.29
C GLU A 70 -5.76 9.09 -5.96
N THR A 71 -4.96 9.72 -6.83
CA THR A 71 -5.38 10.89 -7.62
C THR A 71 -6.58 10.57 -8.50
N SER A 72 -6.58 9.39 -9.14
CA SER A 72 -7.70 8.95 -10.00
C SER A 72 -8.98 8.67 -9.19
N VAL A 73 -8.82 8.09 -7.99
CA VAL A 73 -9.91 7.90 -7.03
C VAL A 73 -10.46 9.26 -6.61
N GLN A 74 -9.60 10.18 -6.21
CA GLN A 74 -10.01 11.51 -5.75
C GLN A 74 -10.71 12.31 -6.85
N ALA A 75 -10.25 12.27 -8.09
CA ALA A 75 -10.94 12.91 -9.22
C ALA A 75 -12.37 12.36 -9.40
N THR A 76 -12.56 11.05 -9.23
CA THR A 76 -13.88 10.42 -9.29
C THR A 76 -14.76 10.85 -8.11
N ARG A 77 -14.16 10.97 -6.91
CA ARG A 77 -14.86 11.48 -5.71
C ARG A 77 -15.30 12.93 -5.91
N ASP A 78 -14.40 13.79 -6.39
CA ASP A 78 -14.67 15.21 -6.60
C ASP A 78 -15.79 15.41 -7.63
N GLY A 79 -15.81 14.62 -8.71
CA GLY A 79 -16.91 14.65 -9.69
C GLY A 79 -18.26 14.26 -9.08
N ALA A 80 -18.30 13.21 -8.25
CA ALA A 80 -19.52 12.80 -7.56
C ALA A 80 -19.98 13.84 -6.54
N LEU A 81 -19.06 14.44 -5.78
CA LEU A 81 -19.35 15.51 -4.83
C LEU A 81 -19.80 16.81 -5.50
N SER A 82 -19.25 17.15 -6.68
CA SER A 82 -19.70 18.29 -7.47
C SER A 82 -21.16 18.14 -7.87
N SER A 83 -21.53 16.97 -8.41
CA SER A 83 -22.93 16.68 -8.77
C SER A 83 -23.85 16.70 -7.55
N ALA A 84 -23.41 16.14 -6.41
CA ALA A 84 -24.17 16.22 -5.16
C ALA A 84 -24.33 17.67 -4.67
N GLY A 85 -23.30 18.51 -4.81
CA GLY A 85 -23.33 19.93 -4.46
C GLY A 85 -24.31 20.73 -5.30
N GLU A 86 -24.38 20.48 -6.61
CA GLU A 86 -25.36 21.09 -7.51
C GLU A 86 -26.80 20.73 -7.10
N MET A 87 -27.07 19.44 -6.87
CA MET A 87 -28.37 18.98 -6.39
C MET A 87 -28.77 19.58 -5.03
N LEU A 88 -27.81 19.77 -4.12
CA LEU A 88 -28.06 20.45 -2.84
C LEU A 88 -28.39 21.94 -3.02
N ALA A 89 -27.79 22.61 -4.01
CA ALA A 89 -28.12 23.99 -4.34
C ALA A 89 -29.56 24.09 -4.88
N ASP A 90 -29.97 23.15 -5.74
CA ASP A 90 -31.34 23.06 -6.24
C ASP A 90 -32.33 22.80 -5.11
N LEU A 91 -32.05 21.85 -4.21
CA LEU A 91 -32.87 21.56 -3.03
C LEU A 91 -33.04 22.82 -2.15
N LYS A 92 -31.97 23.60 -1.96
CA LYS A 92 -32.03 24.87 -1.24
C LYS A 92 -32.93 25.87 -1.98
N GLY A 93 -32.88 25.93 -3.30
CA GLY A 93 -33.77 26.74 -4.13
C GLY A 93 -35.24 26.37 -3.91
N LEU A 94 -35.57 25.08 -3.94
CA LEU A 94 -36.90 24.57 -3.62
C LEU A 94 -37.32 24.91 -2.18
N ALA A 95 -36.43 24.82 -1.21
CA ALA A 95 -36.73 25.18 0.18
C ALA A 95 -37.07 26.67 0.33
N VAL A 96 -36.36 27.56 -0.38
CA VAL A 96 -36.68 28.99 -0.42
C VAL A 96 -38.01 29.24 -1.13
N GLN A 97 -38.30 28.50 -2.21
CA GLN A 97 -39.58 28.58 -2.91
C GLN A 97 -40.73 28.13 -2.00
N ALA A 98 -40.57 27.03 -1.28
CA ALA A 98 -41.54 26.51 -0.32
C ALA A 98 -41.77 27.47 0.88
N ALA A 99 -40.73 28.22 1.27
CA ALA A 99 -40.81 29.22 2.33
C ALA A 99 -41.60 30.50 1.93
N ASN A 100 -41.85 30.73 0.64
CA ASN A 100 -42.69 31.84 0.19
C ASN A 100 -44.18 31.51 0.40
N THR A 101 -44.67 31.75 1.62
CA THR A 101 -46.02 31.38 2.08
C THR A 101 -47.17 32.22 1.51
N GLY A 102 -46.88 33.27 0.73
CA GLY A 102 -47.86 34.31 0.38
C GLY A 102 -48.91 33.94 -0.68
N ALA A 103 -48.68 32.90 -1.50
CA ALA A 103 -49.56 32.60 -2.64
C ALA A 103 -49.52 31.13 -3.14
N MET A 104 -49.11 30.18 -2.29
CA MET A 104 -49.02 28.77 -2.69
C MET A 104 -50.28 27.98 -2.28
N SER A 105 -50.83 27.23 -3.23
CA SER A 105 -51.86 26.23 -2.99
C SER A 105 -51.29 24.96 -2.34
N ASP A 106 -52.14 24.13 -1.74
CA ASP A 106 -51.71 22.88 -1.11
C ASP A 106 -51.16 21.88 -2.13
N ALA A 107 -51.69 21.87 -3.36
CA ALA A 107 -51.18 21.04 -4.45
C ALA A 107 -49.76 21.45 -4.89
N GLU A 108 -49.45 22.76 -4.89
CA GLU A 108 -48.10 23.25 -5.20
C GLU A 108 -47.10 22.91 -4.08
N ARG A 109 -47.53 22.93 -2.81
CA ARG A 109 -46.69 22.45 -1.70
C ARG A 109 -46.37 20.97 -1.80
N GLU A 110 -47.37 20.15 -2.15
CA GLU A 110 -47.18 18.71 -2.34
C GLU A 110 -46.24 18.41 -3.51
N ALA A 111 -46.36 19.15 -4.62
CA ALA A 111 -45.45 19.02 -5.76
C ALA A 111 -44.00 19.37 -5.39
N LEU A 112 -43.78 20.46 -4.64
CA LEU A 112 -42.45 20.85 -4.15
C LEU A 112 -41.84 19.81 -3.21
N ASP A 113 -42.65 19.17 -2.36
CA ASP A 113 -42.18 18.12 -1.45
C ASP A 113 -41.77 16.85 -2.22
N ILE A 114 -42.53 16.46 -3.25
CA ILE A 114 -42.18 15.35 -4.14
C ILE A 114 -40.85 15.62 -4.86
N GLU A 115 -40.66 16.85 -5.35
CA GLU A 115 -39.44 17.24 -6.05
C GLU A 115 -38.23 17.28 -5.10
N ALA A 116 -38.40 17.85 -3.90
CA ALA A 116 -37.37 17.82 -2.85
C ALA A 116 -36.98 16.37 -2.48
N ALA A 117 -37.97 15.48 -2.29
CA ALA A 117 -37.73 14.07 -2.01
C ALA A 117 -37.07 13.33 -3.18
N SER A 118 -37.31 13.76 -4.43
CA SER A 118 -36.62 13.23 -5.60
C SER A 118 -35.15 13.63 -5.63
N ILE A 119 -34.85 14.89 -5.31
CA ILE A 119 -33.47 15.40 -5.26
C ILE A 119 -32.67 14.70 -4.16
N VAL A 120 -33.27 14.51 -2.98
CA VAL A 120 -32.61 13.75 -1.89
C VAL A 120 -32.26 12.32 -2.34
N ARG A 121 -33.21 11.61 -2.98
CA ARG A 121 -32.96 10.27 -3.53
C ARG A 121 -31.89 10.26 -4.62
N ALA A 122 -31.82 11.31 -5.44
CA ALA A 122 -30.78 11.45 -6.46
C ALA A 122 -29.39 11.64 -5.83
N ILE A 123 -29.28 12.43 -4.76
CA ILE A 123 -28.04 12.60 -3.98
C ILE A 123 -27.59 11.27 -3.37
N GLU A 124 -28.51 10.55 -2.72
CA GLU A 124 -28.25 9.21 -2.18
C GLU A 124 -27.81 8.24 -3.28
N HIS A 125 -28.43 8.27 -4.45
CA HIS A 125 -28.01 7.46 -5.59
C HIS A 125 -26.60 7.83 -6.05
N THR A 126 -26.29 9.10 -6.28
CA THR A 126 -24.97 9.54 -6.80
C THR A 126 -23.85 9.19 -5.84
N THR A 127 -24.06 9.39 -4.54
CA THR A 127 -23.08 9.02 -3.50
C THR A 127 -22.90 7.49 -3.40
N ASN A 128 -23.98 6.71 -3.52
CA ASN A 128 -23.91 5.26 -3.53
C ASN A 128 -23.43 4.68 -4.86
N ALA A 129 -23.58 5.36 -5.99
CA ALA A 129 -23.18 4.88 -7.30
C ALA A 129 -21.70 5.16 -7.60
N ALA A 130 -21.14 6.21 -6.99
CA ALA A 130 -19.73 6.57 -7.14
C ALA A 130 -18.84 5.42 -6.67
N SER A 131 -18.16 4.81 -7.65
CA SER A 131 -17.29 3.67 -7.46
C SER A 131 -16.03 3.80 -8.29
N PHE A 132 -14.92 3.29 -7.76
CA PHE A 132 -13.65 3.18 -8.47
C PHE A 132 -13.20 1.73 -8.42
N ALA A 133 -12.86 1.16 -9.58
CA ALA A 133 -12.43 -0.24 -9.69
C ALA A 133 -13.39 -1.26 -9.03
N GLY A 134 -14.68 -0.95 -8.94
CA GLY A 134 -15.70 -1.80 -8.31
C GLY A 134 -15.94 -1.53 -6.81
N GLU A 135 -15.15 -0.66 -6.18
CA GLU A 135 -15.28 -0.30 -4.77
C GLU A 135 -16.05 1.01 -4.60
N LYS A 136 -16.96 1.06 -3.62
CA LYS A 136 -17.82 2.23 -3.33
C LYS A 136 -17.03 3.30 -2.60
N LEU A 137 -17.00 4.52 -3.14
CA LEU A 137 -16.12 5.59 -2.66
C LEU A 137 -16.62 6.32 -1.40
N PHE A 138 -17.91 6.23 -1.11
CA PHE A 138 -18.59 6.93 -0.02
C PHE A 138 -19.40 6.02 0.89
N ASP A 139 -19.39 4.71 0.63
CA ASP A 139 -19.93 3.76 1.58
C ASP A 139 -18.99 3.72 2.80
N SER A 140 -19.59 3.63 3.98
CA SER A 140 -18.94 3.61 5.30
C SER A 140 -17.91 2.48 5.49
N GLY A 141 -17.72 1.63 4.48
CA GLY A 141 -16.76 0.54 4.42
C GLY A 141 -15.33 0.92 3.98
N ILE A 142 -15.08 2.11 3.41
CA ILE A 142 -13.68 2.59 3.22
C ILE A 142 -13.16 3.14 4.56
N SER A 143 -13.10 2.28 5.56
CA SER A 143 -12.31 2.50 6.77
C SER A 143 -10.86 2.14 6.45
N GLY A 144 -10.09 3.12 5.97
CA GLY A 144 -8.66 3.24 6.27
C GLY A 144 -7.70 2.11 5.85
N ASP A 145 -7.92 1.45 4.72
CA ASP A 145 -7.02 0.37 4.24
C ASP A 145 -6.18 0.76 3.01
N VAL A 146 -5.81 2.04 2.90
CA VAL A 146 -4.77 2.44 1.92
C VAL A 146 -3.43 1.97 2.46
N GLY A 147 -3.02 0.76 2.07
CA GLY A 147 -1.68 0.25 2.33
C GLY A 147 -1.58 -0.97 3.25
N ASN A 148 -2.69 -1.62 3.60
CA ASN A 148 -2.65 -2.93 4.25
C ASN A 148 -2.94 -4.04 3.23
N VAL A 149 -2.02 -4.98 3.10
CA VAL A 149 -2.21 -6.20 2.32
C VAL A 149 -2.57 -7.32 3.30
N SER A 150 -3.78 -7.86 3.18
CA SER A 150 -4.21 -9.02 3.93
C SER A 150 -3.89 -10.28 3.13
N VAL A 151 -2.97 -11.12 3.62
CA VAL A 151 -2.68 -12.44 3.02
C VAL A 151 -3.32 -13.51 3.90
N GLU A 152 -4.12 -14.38 3.28
CA GLU A 152 -4.68 -15.56 3.93
C GLU A 152 -3.86 -16.79 3.57
N ASP A 153 -3.23 -17.43 4.56
CA ASP A 153 -2.63 -18.76 4.44
C ASP A 153 -3.24 -19.69 5.49
N GLY A 154 -3.82 -20.81 5.05
CA GLY A 154 -4.38 -21.83 5.93
C GLY A 154 -5.47 -21.36 6.93
N GLY A 155 -6.19 -20.27 6.64
CA GLY A 155 -7.22 -19.71 7.52
C GLY A 155 -6.70 -18.74 8.59
N GLN A 156 -5.45 -18.27 8.46
CA GLN A 156 -4.92 -17.15 9.22
C GLN A 156 -4.76 -15.95 8.28
N THR A 157 -5.39 -14.82 8.63
CA THR A 157 -5.23 -13.55 7.91
C THR A 157 -4.10 -12.77 8.58
N SER A 158 -3.03 -12.51 7.83
CA SER A 158 -1.93 -11.62 8.26
C SER A 158 -2.02 -10.30 7.50
N ASN A 159 -2.10 -9.21 8.25
CA ASN A 159 -2.18 -7.84 7.70
C ASN A 159 -0.77 -7.24 7.67
N TYR A 160 -0.31 -6.86 6.48
CA TYR A 160 0.98 -6.21 6.28
C TYR A 160 0.78 -4.76 5.90
N SER A 161 1.31 -3.82 6.68
CA SER A 161 1.25 -2.40 6.34
C SER A 161 2.49 -1.96 5.55
N LEU A 162 2.37 -0.89 4.75
CA LEU A 162 3.51 -0.30 4.04
C LEU A 162 4.66 0.12 4.98
N ALA A 163 4.36 0.45 6.24
CA ALA A 163 5.35 0.76 7.25
C ALA A 163 6.18 -0.46 7.70
N ASP A 164 5.66 -1.68 7.53
CA ASP A 164 6.35 -2.93 7.87
C ASP A 164 7.37 -3.31 6.79
N ILE A 165 7.13 -2.91 5.54
CA ILE A 165 8.06 -3.14 4.41
C ILE A 165 9.34 -2.33 4.61
N GLY A 166 9.24 -1.08 5.08
CA GLY A 166 10.38 -0.20 5.33
C GLY A 166 11.25 -0.57 6.54
N ARG A 167 10.76 -1.43 7.44
CA ARG A 167 11.48 -1.88 8.66
C ARG A 167 12.21 -3.21 8.49
N GLY A 168 12.15 -3.80 7.30
CA GLY A 168 12.66 -5.14 7.03
C GLY A 168 11.65 -6.19 7.45
N LEU A 169 11.18 -6.94 6.45
CA LEU A 169 10.22 -8.03 6.60
C LEU A 169 10.78 -9.11 7.57
N SER A 170 10.48 -9.01 8.87
CA SER A 170 10.79 -10.06 9.84
C SER A 170 9.81 -11.20 9.63
N LEU A 171 10.25 -12.27 8.95
CA LEU A 171 9.49 -13.51 8.77
C LEU A 171 9.50 -14.39 10.04
N SER A 172 9.39 -13.78 11.22
CA SER A 172 9.16 -14.48 12.48
C SER A 172 7.86 -13.96 13.08
N GLY A 173 6.84 -14.81 13.01
CA GLY A 173 5.45 -14.42 13.14
C GLY A 173 5.04 -13.95 14.52
N ASP A 174 4.21 -12.91 14.54
CA ASP A 174 3.28 -12.66 15.63
C ASP A 174 2.02 -13.53 15.44
N ALA A 175 2.23 -14.85 15.56
CA ALA A 175 1.16 -15.80 15.85
C ALA A 175 0.83 -15.72 17.36
N ALA A 176 0.35 -14.56 17.80
CA ALA A 176 -0.23 -14.35 19.13
C ALA A 176 -1.46 -13.44 18.94
N ALA A 177 -2.68 -13.92 18.82
CA ALA A 177 -3.32 -14.83 19.76
C ALA A 177 -4.56 -15.51 19.15
N HIS A 178 -4.38 -16.71 18.61
CA HIS A 178 -5.48 -17.68 18.54
C HIS A 178 -5.58 -18.37 19.92
N ARG A 179 -6.44 -17.86 20.82
CA ARG A 179 -6.88 -18.62 22.00
C ARG A 179 -8.22 -19.28 21.68
N PRO A 180 -8.26 -20.57 21.31
CA PRO A 180 -9.51 -21.28 21.13
C PRO A 180 -10.14 -21.57 22.52
N ASP A 181 -11.28 -20.93 22.72
CA ASP A 181 -12.48 -21.39 23.44
C ASP A 181 -12.29 -22.23 24.72
N ARG A 182 -12.46 -21.60 25.89
CA ARG A 182 -12.65 -22.32 27.15
C ARG A 182 -14.06 -22.91 27.18
N ARG A 183 -14.14 -24.19 26.82
CA ARG A 183 -15.32 -25.07 26.92
C ARG A 183 -16.27 -24.69 28.08
N PRO A 184 -17.59 -24.56 27.84
CA PRO A 184 -18.56 -24.34 28.91
C PRO A 184 -18.57 -25.55 29.84
N GLY A 185 -18.42 -25.27 31.14
CA GLY A 185 -18.34 -26.28 32.18
C GLY A 185 -19.55 -27.22 32.18
N ARG A 186 -19.28 -28.51 32.05
CA ARG A 186 -20.25 -29.56 32.42
C ARG A 186 -20.62 -29.40 33.89
N ARG A 187 -21.78 -28.79 34.17
CA ARG A 187 -22.42 -28.90 35.49
C ARG A 187 -22.72 -30.38 35.72
N ARG A 188 -21.96 -31.02 36.62
CA ARG A 188 -22.34 -32.34 37.16
C ARG A 188 -23.61 -32.16 38.01
N PRO A 189 -24.62 -33.03 37.89
CA PRO A 189 -25.74 -33.02 38.82
C PRO A 189 -25.25 -33.58 40.17
N ARG A 190 -25.40 -32.81 41.25
CA ARG A 190 -25.24 -33.32 42.61
C ARG A 190 -26.57 -33.92 43.07
N HIS A 191 -26.60 -35.23 43.21
CA HIS A 191 -27.62 -35.97 43.93
C HIS A 191 -27.37 -35.92 45.45
N HIS A 192 -28.48 -36.04 46.21
CA HIS A 192 -28.61 -36.26 47.67
C HIS A 192 -28.36 -35.01 48.56
N ALA A 193 -29.06 -34.75 49.66
CA ALA A 193 -30.04 -35.51 50.44
C ALA A 193 -30.75 -34.54 51.42
N TRP A 194 -32.00 -34.89 51.78
CA TRP A 194 -32.81 -34.48 52.95
C TRP A 194 -33.03 -32.98 53.23
#